data_AF-A0AA34S0M0-F1
#
_entry.id   AF-A0AA34S0M0-F1
#
_cell.length_a   1.000
_cell.length_b   1.000
_cell.length_c   1.000
_cell.angle_alpha   90.00
_cell.angle_beta   90.00
_cell.angle_gamma   90.00
#
_symmetry.space_group_name_H-M   'P 1'
#
loop_
_entity.id
_entity.type
_entity.pdbx_description
1 polymer ?
#
loop_
_entity_poly.entity_id
_entity_poly.type
_entity_poly.pdbx_seq_one_letter_code
_entity_poly.pdbx_strand_id
1 'polypeptide(L)'
;MAAIPFKKRKLLADVHAVTNQKGGVGKTTIDFHWLVYLVEQGYRVLGIDLDSQGNFSSRLAPDSRNGGLRSAHLFKEELPDLKPLQTALGADLIYALNKDDELSSVEQIGLSAVGPFAKHIQKLAEDYDYIVIDTPPTNGVRMIAASVVSDHIFVPVELAAFAVDGVISLIETFDMVGPLFGTQITPTGIICNKYNTRVNAHRESLEDLRKVVGPKILQNSLSIRGAIDTALRQCKPVWSMRTNGAERETGVEMIRLMEEMAHRAGVEITPVVIAPKVPRKKKPVKKKSQSRAKKVGAI
;
A
#
# COMPACT_ATOMS: atom_id res chain seq x y z
N MET A 1 -2.68 -24.69 4.23
CA MET A 1 -1.83 -23.89 3.32
C MET A 1 -0.45 -24.54 3.32
N ALA A 2 0.12 -24.84 2.15
CA ALA A 2 1.49 -25.36 2.09
C ALA A 2 2.46 -24.24 2.47
N ALA A 3 3.46 -24.53 3.31
CA ALA A 3 4.48 -23.57 3.71
C ALA A 3 5.28 -23.13 2.47
N ILE A 4 5.29 -21.83 2.19
CA ILE A 4 6.09 -21.23 1.12
C ILE A 4 7.54 -21.17 1.64
N PRO A 5 8.55 -21.75 0.95
CA PRO A 5 9.93 -21.70 1.40
C PRO A 5 10.49 -20.27 1.29
N PHE A 6 11.15 -19.79 2.35
CA PHE A 6 11.74 -18.44 2.42
C PHE A 6 12.96 -18.28 1.50
N LYS A 7 13.11 -17.10 0.88
CA LYS A 7 14.28 -16.72 0.06
C LYS A 7 15.53 -16.45 0.90
N LYS A 8 16.70 -16.38 0.25
CA LYS A 8 18.02 -16.14 0.88
C LYS A 8 18.00 -14.82 1.67
N ARG A 9 18.48 -14.86 2.91
CA ARG A 9 18.40 -13.77 3.92
C ARG A 9 19.14 -12.51 3.48
N LYS A 10 18.51 -11.32 3.59
CA LYS A 10 19.23 -10.03 3.60
C LYS A 10 19.94 -9.81 4.93
N LEU A 11 21.04 -9.04 4.95
CA LEU A 11 21.78 -8.73 6.19
C LEU A 11 21.00 -7.78 7.10
N LEU A 12 20.27 -6.83 6.51
CA LEU A 12 19.31 -5.93 7.16
C LEU A 12 18.09 -5.80 6.25
N ALA A 13 16.93 -5.57 6.86
CA ALA A 13 15.70 -5.33 6.14
C ALA A 13 15.79 -4.05 5.29
N ASP A 14 15.16 -4.08 4.11
CA ASP A 14 14.89 -2.89 3.31
C ASP A 14 13.63 -2.20 3.84
N VAL A 15 13.70 -0.91 4.15
CA VAL A 15 12.59 -0.16 4.74
C VAL A 15 11.84 0.62 3.68
N HIS A 16 10.57 0.30 3.51
CA HIS A 16 9.68 0.88 2.51
C HIS A 16 8.58 1.69 3.20
N ALA A 17 8.40 2.93 2.78
CA ALA A 17 7.27 3.76 3.21
C ALA A 17 6.44 4.23 2.02
N VAL A 18 5.12 4.25 2.20
CA VAL A 18 4.20 4.93 1.29
C VAL A 18 3.70 6.19 1.98
N THR A 19 4.05 7.36 1.44
CA THR A 19 3.83 8.65 2.12
C THR A 19 3.25 9.72 1.22
N ASN A 20 2.40 10.56 1.80
CA ASN A 20 1.83 11.77 1.21
C ASN A 20 1.06 12.54 2.29
N GLN A 21 1.25 13.86 2.32
CA GLN A 21 0.52 14.81 3.14
C GLN A 21 -1.00 14.80 2.92
N LYS A 22 -1.46 14.40 1.72
CA LYS A 22 -2.89 14.38 1.40
C LYS A 22 -3.56 13.10 1.94
N GLY A 23 -4.68 13.27 2.62
CA GLY A 23 -5.57 12.17 3.00
C GLY A 23 -6.28 11.52 1.80
N GLY A 24 -6.60 10.23 1.90
CA GLY A 24 -7.45 9.55 0.92
C GLY A 24 -6.79 9.18 -0.43
N VAL A 25 -5.50 9.48 -0.61
CA VAL A 25 -4.74 9.17 -1.84
C VAL A 25 -4.34 7.71 -2.00
N GLY A 26 -4.65 6.85 -1.02
CA GLY A 26 -4.44 5.39 -1.11
C GLY A 26 -3.14 4.86 -0.52
N LYS A 27 -2.52 5.54 0.46
CA LYS A 27 -1.31 5.09 1.18
C LYS A 27 -1.47 3.70 1.80
N THR A 28 -2.31 3.58 2.82
CA THR A 28 -2.70 2.31 3.47
C THR A 28 -3.13 1.24 2.48
N THR A 29 -3.83 1.61 1.40
CA THR A 29 -4.23 0.67 0.35
C THR A 29 -3.00 0.06 -0.31
N ILE A 30 -2.05 0.90 -0.74
CA ILE A 30 -0.83 0.44 -1.40
C ILE A 30 0.05 -0.31 -0.41
N ASP A 31 0.23 0.17 0.83
CA ASP A 31 1.01 -0.54 1.86
C ASP A 31 0.45 -1.93 2.14
N PHE A 32 -0.88 -2.05 2.29
CA PHE A 32 -1.52 -3.35 2.54
C PHE A 32 -1.23 -4.32 1.40
N HIS A 33 -1.39 -3.89 0.15
CA HIS A 33 -1.11 -4.74 -1.00
C HIS A 33 0.39 -5.03 -1.11
N TRP A 34 1.26 -4.05 -0.90
CA TRP A 34 2.70 -4.21 -0.99
C TRP A 34 3.23 -5.21 0.04
N LEU A 35 2.79 -5.11 1.30
CA LEU A 35 3.12 -6.05 2.36
C LEU A 35 2.66 -7.47 1.99
N VAL A 36 1.40 -7.64 1.57
CA VAL A 36 0.89 -8.97 1.20
C VAL A 36 1.63 -9.53 -0.01
N TYR A 37 1.96 -8.69 -0.99
CA TYR A 37 2.75 -9.09 -2.17
C TYR A 37 4.13 -9.61 -1.75
N LEU A 38 4.85 -8.90 -0.89
CA LEU A 38 6.16 -9.33 -0.39
C LEU A 38 6.08 -10.65 0.39
N VAL A 39 5.05 -10.84 1.22
CA VAL A 39 4.84 -12.12 1.92
C VAL A 39 4.56 -13.25 0.94
N GLU A 40 3.71 -13.02 -0.07
CA GLU A 40 3.43 -14.01 -1.12
C GLU A 40 4.68 -14.37 -1.96
N GLN A 41 5.67 -13.47 -2.02
CA GLN A 41 6.99 -13.71 -2.62
C GLN A 41 7.95 -14.52 -1.73
N GLY A 42 7.52 -14.89 -0.51
CA GLY A 42 8.29 -15.70 0.43
C GLY A 42 9.27 -14.91 1.29
N TYR A 43 9.02 -13.63 1.53
CA TYR A 43 9.85 -12.79 2.40
C TYR A 43 9.29 -12.71 3.82
N ARG A 44 10.18 -12.47 4.79
CA ARG A 44 9.80 -12.10 6.17
C ARG A 44 9.54 -10.60 6.19
N VAL A 45 8.30 -10.21 6.48
CA VAL A 45 7.86 -8.82 6.36
C VAL A 45 7.29 -8.34 7.68
N LEU A 46 7.72 -7.15 8.10
CA LEU A 46 7.14 -6.42 9.22
C LEU A 46 6.32 -5.24 8.70
N GLY A 47 5.05 -5.17 9.08
CA GLY A 47 4.22 -3.98 8.91
C GLY A 47 4.29 -3.06 10.13
N ILE A 48 4.33 -1.75 9.92
CA ILE A 48 4.23 -0.73 10.98
C ILE A 48 3.16 0.28 10.60
N ASP A 49 2.17 0.47 11.48
CA ASP A 49 1.09 1.45 11.28
C ASP A 49 1.37 2.72 12.08
N LEU A 50 1.76 3.81 11.43
CA LEU A 50 1.97 5.10 12.09
C LEU A 50 0.76 6.05 12.00
N ASP A 51 -0.35 5.61 11.39
CA ASP A 51 -1.58 6.36 11.38
C ASP A 51 -2.41 6.02 12.63
N SER A 52 -2.70 7.03 13.46
CA SER A 52 -3.51 6.84 14.67
C SER A 52 -4.96 6.45 14.37
N GLN A 53 -5.41 6.48 13.11
CA GLN A 53 -6.67 5.87 12.71
C GLN A 53 -6.61 4.33 12.73
N GLY A 54 -5.43 3.72 12.68
CA GLY A 54 -5.24 2.27 12.77
C GLY A 54 -5.81 1.50 11.57
N ASN A 55 -5.92 2.14 10.40
CA ASN A 55 -6.55 1.56 9.22
C ASN A 55 -5.74 0.38 8.70
N PHE A 56 -4.41 0.50 8.58
CA PHE A 56 -3.54 -0.60 8.16
C PHE A 56 -3.61 -1.77 9.12
N SER A 57 -3.51 -1.48 10.43
CA SER A 57 -3.63 -2.47 11.50
C SER A 57 -4.94 -3.24 11.44
N SER A 58 -6.06 -2.55 11.19
CA SER A 58 -7.39 -3.18 11.13
C SER A 58 -7.55 -4.15 9.96
N ARG A 59 -6.76 -4.00 8.89
CA ARG A 59 -6.80 -4.89 7.71
C ARG A 59 -5.89 -6.10 7.85
N LEU A 60 -4.80 -5.96 8.61
CA LEU A 60 -3.84 -7.03 8.84
C LEU A 60 -4.22 -7.91 10.04
N ALA A 61 -4.82 -7.33 11.08
CA ALA A 61 -5.22 -8.02 12.31
C ALA A 61 -6.65 -7.62 12.74
N PRO A 62 -7.71 -8.09 12.04
CA PRO A 62 -9.10 -7.70 12.30
C PRO A 62 -9.68 -8.28 13.60
N ASP A 63 -9.22 -9.47 14.03
CA ASP A 63 -9.92 -10.26 15.07
C ASP A 63 -9.44 -9.98 16.51
N SER A 64 -8.21 -9.48 16.72
CA SER A 64 -7.71 -9.03 18.03
C SER A 64 -6.32 -8.38 17.89
N ARG A 65 -6.07 -7.30 18.63
CA ARG A 65 -4.77 -6.62 18.73
C ARG A 65 -4.36 -6.46 20.20
N ASN A 66 -4.27 -7.58 20.92
CA ASN A 66 -3.92 -7.58 22.35
C ASN A 66 -2.51 -8.13 22.58
N GLY A 67 -1.72 -7.42 23.39
CA GLY A 67 -0.46 -7.93 23.95
C GLY A 67 0.77 -7.84 23.03
N GLY A 68 0.65 -7.23 21.85
CA GLY A 68 1.78 -6.99 20.96
C GLY A 68 2.43 -5.61 21.13
N LEU A 69 3.57 -5.43 20.48
CA LEU A 69 4.24 -4.14 20.39
C LEU A 69 3.40 -3.15 19.58
N ARG A 70 3.19 -1.94 20.13
CA ARG A 70 2.44 -0.85 19.51
C ARG A 70 3.37 0.19 18.89
N SER A 71 2.90 0.85 17.83
CA SER A 71 3.65 1.89 17.13
C SER A 71 4.06 3.05 18.03
N ALA A 72 3.22 3.43 19.02
CA ALA A 72 3.55 4.49 19.96
C ALA A 72 4.81 4.18 20.80
N HIS A 73 5.10 2.89 21.05
CA HIS A 73 6.29 2.49 21.79
C HIS A 73 7.59 2.73 21.02
N LEU A 74 7.53 2.77 19.68
CA LEU A 74 8.70 3.03 18.84
C LEU A 74 9.24 4.46 18.99
N PHE A 75 8.49 5.37 19.61
CA PHE A 75 8.93 6.75 19.83
C PHE A 75 9.46 7.00 21.26
N LYS A 76 9.55 5.95 22.07
CA LYS A 76 10.06 6.02 23.45
C LYS A 76 11.54 5.65 23.49
N GLU A 77 12.27 6.15 24.48
CA GLU A 77 13.71 5.86 24.68
C GLU A 77 14.00 4.35 24.76
N GLU A 78 13.11 3.60 25.43
CA GLU A 78 13.19 2.17 25.60
C GLU A 78 11.97 1.47 25.01
N LEU A 79 12.21 0.35 24.33
CA LEU A 79 11.14 -0.55 23.91
C LEU A 79 10.73 -1.44 25.08
N PRO A 80 9.42 -1.64 25.30
CA PRO A 80 8.96 -2.68 26.19
C PRO A 80 9.36 -4.05 25.64
N ASP A 81 9.50 -5.04 26.52
CA ASP A 81 9.71 -6.45 26.14
C ASP A 81 8.41 -7.07 25.59
N LEU A 82 8.01 -6.59 24.42
CA LEU A 82 6.85 -7.02 23.66
C LEU A 82 7.28 -7.29 22.22
N LYS A 83 6.68 -8.31 21.62
CA LYS A 83 6.96 -8.68 20.23
C LYS A 83 5.92 -8.11 19.28
N PRO A 84 6.26 -7.90 18.00
CA PRO A 84 5.27 -7.67 16.94
C PRO A 84 4.19 -8.77 16.93
N LEU A 85 2.98 -8.41 16.52
CA LEU A 85 1.85 -9.34 16.39
C LEU A 85 2.00 -10.17 15.11
N GLN A 86 1.85 -11.49 15.21
CA GLN A 86 1.77 -12.33 14.02
C GLN A 86 0.38 -12.22 13.39
N THR A 87 0.32 -11.97 12.09
CA THR A 87 -0.94 -11.82 11.35
C THR A 87 -1.32 -13.11 10.64
N ALA A 88 -2.61 -13.30 10.37
CA ALA A 88 -3.10 -14.44 9.56
C ALA A 88 -2.61 -14.41 8.10
N LEU A 89 -2.08 -13.27 7.65
CA LEU A 89 -1.52 -13.08 6.31
C LEU A 89 -0.03 -13.43 6.22
N GLY A 90 0.62 -13.81 7.33
CA GLY A 90 2.01 -14.27 7.36
C GLY A 90 3.06 -13.18 7.57
N ALA A 91 2.64 -11.92 7.70
CA ALA A 91 3.50 -10.83 8.17
C ALA A 91 3.42 -10.68 9.69
N ASP A 92 4.46 -10.07 10.26
CA ASP A 92 4.40 -9.51 11.62
C ASP A 92 3.93 -8.05 11.56
N LEU A 93 3.36 -7.54 12.65
CA LEU A 93 2.73 -6.23 12.72
C LEU A 93 3.04 -5.51 14.03
N ILE A 94 3.60 -4.31 13.94
CA ILE A 94 3.55 -3.31 15.00
C ILE A 94 2.35 -2.41 14.73
N TYR A 95 1.36 -2.49 15.60
CA TYR A 95 0.02 -1.96 15.32
C TYR A 95 -0.23 -0.61 15.99
N ALA A 96 -1.13 0.16 15.39
CA ALA A 96 -1.81 1.28 16.01
C ALA A 96 -3.21 0.87 16.48
N LEU A 97 -3.67 1.48 17.58
CA LEU A 97 -5.07 1.38 17.99
C LEU A 97 -5.98 2.20 17.07
N ASN A 98 -7.28 1.93 17.11
CA ASN A 98 -8.25 2.83 16.48
C ASN A 98 -8.37 4.08 17.34
N LYS A 99 -8.06 5.26 16.76
CA LYS A 99 -7.91 6.53 17.50
C LYS A 99 -6.86 6.41 18.60
N ASP A 100 -5.64 6.05 18.21
CA ASP A 100 -4.51 5.91 19.13
C ASP A 100 -4.02 7.30 19.59
N ASP A 101 -4.51 7.75 20.74
CA ASP A 101 -4.16 9.06 21.32
C ASP A 101 -2.67 9.15 21.69
N GLU A 102 -2.08 8.05 22.17
CA GLU A 102 -0.66 7.99 22.53
C GLU A 102 0.24 8.10 21.29
N LEU A 103 -0.14 7.45 20.19
CA LEU A 103 0.56 7.63 18.92
C LEU A 103 0.36 9.06 18.38
N SER A 104 -0.84 9.63 18.57
CA SER A 104 -1.13 11.01 18.15
C SER A 104 -0.30 12.03 18.93
N SER A 105 -0.06 11.81 20.22
CA SER A 105 0.73 12.73 21.06
C SER A 105 2.21 12.82 20.68
N VAL A 106 2.72 11.89 19.86
CA VAL A 106 4.08 11.95 19.30
C VAL A 106 4.35 13.27 18.57
N GLU A 107 3.33 13.89 17.95
CA GLU A 107 3.50 15.18 17.28
C GLU A 107 3.93 16.30 18.25
N GLN A 108 3.52 16.21 19.51
CA GLN A 108 3.85 17.20 20.55
C GLN A 108 5.27 17.05 21.06
N ILE A 109 5.87 15.86 20.92
CA ILE A 109 7.26 15.59 21.30
C ILE A 109 8.20 16.30 20.30
N GLY A 110 7.80 16.40 19.03
CA GLY A 110 8.59 17.03 17.98
C GLY A 110 9.69 16.12 17.44
N LEU A 111 10.66 16.72 16.74
CA LEU A 111 11.71 15.99 16.00
C LEU A 111 12.64 15.14 16.88
N SER A 112 12.69 15.38 18.20
CA SER A 112 13.45 14.55 19.13
C SER A 112 12.97 13.09 19.16
N ALA A 113 11.71 12.82 18.83
CA ALA A 113 11.17 11.46 18.76
C ALA A 113 11.71 10.63 17.57
N VAL A 114 12.31 11.26 16.57
CA VAL A 114 12.84 10.55 15.39
C VAL A 114 14.06 9.68 15.73
N GLY A 115 14.92 10.13 16.64
CA GLY A 115 16.12 9.39 17.06
C GLY A 115 15.79 8.03 17.69
N PRO A 116 14.93 7.97 18.73
CA PRO A 116 14.46 6.71 19.29
C PRO A 116 13.80 5.80 18.25
N PHE A 117 12.96 6.35 17.38
CA PHE A 117 12.33 5.59 16.30
C PHE A 117 13.36 4.94 15.37
N ALA A 118 14.33 5.72 14.86
CA ALA A 118 15.36 5.22 13.98
C ALA A 118 16.21 4.11 14.60
N LYS A 119 16.60 4.27 15.88
CA LYS A 119 17.32 3.25 16.65
C LYS A 119 16.55 1.94 16.73
N HIS A 120 15.24 2.01 17.00
CA HIS A 120 14.39 0.83 17.13
C HIS A 120 14.15 0.14 15.78
N ILE A 121 13.96 0.90 14.70
CA ILE A 121 13.86 0.34 13.34
C ILE A 121 15.14 -0.38 12.95
N GLN A 122 16.31 0.19 13.22
CA GLN A 122 17.60 -0.44 12.93
C GLN A 122 17.74 -1.80 13.63
N LYS A 123 17.34 -1.89 14.90
CA LYS A 123 17.36 -3.15 15.66
C LYS A 123 16.38 -4.18 15.07
N LEU A 124 15.16 -3.75 14.74
CA LEU A 124 14.14 -4.62 14.15
C LEU A 124 14.54 -5.13 12.77
N ALA A 125 15.28 -4.33 12.00
CA ALA A 125 15.71 -4.67 10.63
C ALA A 125 16.57 -5.94 10.56
N GLU A 126 17.19 -6.40 11.65
CA GLU A 126 17.98 -7.64 11.68
C GLU A 126 17.12 -8.90 11.47
N ASP A 127 15.83 -8.85 11.83
CA ASP A 127 14.93 -10.00 11.87
C ASP A 127 14.08 -10.18 10.61
N TYR A 128 14.00 -9.17 9.75
CA TYR A 128 13.13 -9.15 8.56
C TYR A 128 13.92 -8.97 7.27
N ASP A 129 13.30 -9.29 6.14
CA ASP A 129 13.84 -8.96 4.82
C ASP A 129 13.32 -7.59 4.36
N TYR A 130 12.10 -7.22 4.78
CA TYR A 130 11.45 -5.95 4.46
C TYR A 130 10.64 -5.40 5.64
N ILE A 131 10.65 -4.08 5.80
CA ILE A 131 9.74 -3.35 6.68
C ILE A 131 8.85 -2.45 5.81
N VAL A 132 7.53 -2.48 6.03
CA VAL A 132 6.55 -1.63 5.34
C VAL A 132 5.89 -0.69 6.35
N ILE A 133 5.99 0.61 6.14
CA ILE A 133 5.51 1.64 7.07
C ILE A 133 4.35 2.43 6.44
N ASP A 134 3.13 2.27 6.98
CA ASP A 134 1.99 3.13 6.66
C ASP A 134 2.08 4.44 7.47
N THR A 135 1.84 5.56 6.80
CA THR A 135 2.07 6.90 7.36
C THR A 135 0.77 7.69 7.50
N PRO A 136 0.67 8.59 8.51
CA PRO A 136 -0.50 9.46 8.65
C PRO A 136 -0.59 10.47 7.50
N PRO A 137 -1.78 11.04 7.21
CA PRO A 137 -1.96 12.10 6.21
C PRO A 137 -1.55 13.48 6.76
N THR A 138 -0.37 13.58 7.36
CA THR A 138 0.17 14.82 7.95
C THR A 138 1.67 14.94 7.68
N ASN A 139 2.19 16.16 7.56
CA ASN A 139 3.63 16.43 7.54
C ASN A 139 4.22 16.49 8.96
N GLY A 140 3.79 15.55 9.79
CA GLY A 140 4.16 15.48 11.19
C GLY A 140 5.44 14.67 11.42
N VAL A 141 5.84 14.62 12.69
CA VAL A 141 6.99 13.87 13.19
C VAL A 141 6.92 12.40 12.78
N ARG A 142 5.73 11.78 12.79
CA ARG A 142 5.58 10.37 12.41
C ARG A 142 5.90 10.12 10.94
N MET A 143 5.49 11.01 10.04
CA MET A 143 5.80 10.91 8.62
C MET A 143 7.29 11.15 8.36
N ILE A 144 7.87 12.15 9.04
CA ILE A 144 9.32 12.44 8.96
C ILE A 144 10.12 11.24 9.46
N ALA A 145 9.76 10.68 10.62
CA ALA A 145 10.44 9.52 11.19
C ALA A 145 10.44 8.31 10.25
N ALA A 146 9.29 8.01 9.63
CA ALA A 146 9.21 6.97 8.60
C ALA A 146 10.12 7.27 7.41
N SER A 147 10.13 8.52 6.94
CA SER A 147 10.89 8.93 5.76
C SER A 147 12.41 8.90 6.01
N VAL A 148 12.85 9.26 7.21
CA VAL A 148 14.27 9.25 7.61
C VAL A 148 14.86 7.83 7.63
N VAL A 149 14.07 6.84 8.03
CA VAL A 149 14.52 5.44 8.12
C VAL A 149 14.30 4.63 6.84
N SER A 150 13.60 5.20 5.84
CA SER A 150 13.19 4.46 4.65
C SER A 150 14.27 4.48 3.58
N ASP A 151 14.64 3.30 3.10
CA ASP A 151 15.45 3.10 1.90
C ASP A 151 14.64 3.43 0.63
N HIS A 152 13.34 3.11 0.67
CA HIS A 152 12.42 3.30 -0.45
C HIS A 152 11.15 4.05 -0.06
N ILE A 153 10.89 5.15 -0.76
CA ILE A 153 9.70 5.99 -0.53
C ILE A 153 8.86 6.05 -1.80
N PHE A 154 7.62 5.61 -1.71
CA PHE A 154 6.63 5.73 -2.78
C PHE A 154 5.56 6.76 -2.41
N VAL A 155 5.25 7.66 -3.34
CA VAL A 155 4.31 8.76 -3.10
C VAL A 155 3.08 8.59 -4.01
N PRO A 156 1.94 8.15 -3.47
CA PRO A 156 0.72 8.05 -4.24
C PRO A 156 0.08 9.42 -4.40
N VAL A 157 -0.27 9.78 -5.63
CA VAL A 157 -0.86 11.07 -5.97
C VAL A 157 -2.17 10.88 -6.71
N GLU A 158 -3.17 11.67 -6.36
CA GLU A 158 -4.38 11.81 -7.17
C GLU A 158 -4.19 12.98 -8.12
N LEU A 159 -4.38 12.73 -9.42
CA LEU A 159 -4.25 13.74 -10.47
C LEU A 159 -5.46 14.70 -10.45
N ALA A 160 -5.39 15.67 -9.55
CA ALA A 160 -6.32 16.78 -9.39
C ALA A 160 -5.56 18.13 -9.46
N ALA A 161 -6.28 19.24 -9.42
CA ALA A 161 -5.73 20.59 -9.64
C ALA A 161 -4.46 20.94 -8.83
N PHE A 162 -4.30 20.37 -7.63
CA PHE A 162 -3.17 20.65 -6.72
C PHE A 162 -2.20 19.47 -6.56
N ALA A 163 -2.20 18.50 -7.49
CA ALA A 163 -1.37 17.31 -7.37
C ALA A 163 0.13 17.64 -7.41
N VAL A 164 0.52 18.57 -8.27
CA VAL A 164 1.92 18.97 -8.46
C VAL A 164 2.45 19.72 -7.25
N ASP A 165 1.71 20.71 -6.76
CA ASP A 165 2.09 21.49 -5.58
C ASP A 165 2.27 20.61 -4.34
N GLY A 166 1.39 19.60 -4.17
CA GLY A 166 1.49 18.64 -3.09
C GLY A 166 2.77 17.81 -3.14
N VAL A 167 3.26 17.46 -4.33
CA VAL A 167 4.53 16.72 -4.51
C VAL A 167 5.73 17.63 -4.30
N ILE A 168 5.68 18.87 -4.81
CA ILE A 168 6.75 19.86 -4.61
C ILE A 168 6.93 20.12 -3.11
N SER A 169 5.83 20.44 -2.40
CA SER A 169 5.85 20.71 -0.96
C SER A 169 6.39 19.52 -0.15
N LEU A 170 6.09 18.29 -0.57
CA LEU A 170 6.64 17.08 0.05
C LEU A 170 8.16 16.99 -0.16
N ILE A 171 8.64 17.24 -1.37
CA ILE A 171 10.08 17.23 -1.70
C ILE A 171 10.81 18.32 -0.92
N GLU A 172 10.27 19.54 -0.85
CA GLU A 172 10.84 20.63 -0.05
C GLU A 172 10.93 20.27 1.44
N THR A 173 9.92 19.57 1.96
CA THR A 173 9.96 19.05 3.33
C THR A 173 11.09 18.05 3.51
N PHE A 174 11.26 17.12 2.56
CA PHE A 174 12.34 16.13 2.57
C PHE A 174 13.74 16.76 2.49
N ASP A 175 13.92 17.75 1.63
CA ASP A 175 15.17 18.49 1.49
C ASP A 175 15.52 19.29 2.76
N MET A 176 14.50 19.76 3.50
CA MET A 176 14.69 20.44 4.77
C MET A 176 15.05 19.48 5.91
N VAL A 177 14.35 18.36 6.04
CA VAL A 177 14.47 17.47 7.22
C VAL A 177 15.57 16.43 7.09
N GLY A 178 15.84 15.92 5.88
CA GLY A 178 16.87 14.90 5.66
C GLY A 178 18.24 15.28 6.25
N PRO A 179 18.79 16.47 5.93
CA PRO A 179 20.09 16.90 6.44
C PRO A 179 20.18 16.97 7.96
N LEU A 180 19.07 17.23 8.66
CA LEU A 180 19.03 17.26 10.13
C LEU A 180 19.35 15.90 10.76
N PHE A 181 19.10 14.82 10.01
CA PHE A 181 19.36 13.43 10.41
C PHE A 181 20.51 12.79 9.62
N GLY A 182 21.29 13.59 8.88
CA GLY A 182 22.44 13.11 8.12
C GLY A 182 22.08 12.19 6.94
N THR A 183 20.87 12.33 6.39
CA THR A 183 20.38 11.52 5.26
C THR A 183 19.84 12.39 4.13
N GLN A 184 19.72 11.83 2.93
CA GLN A 184 18.99 12.46 1.83
C GLN A 184 17.71 11.68 1.59
N ILE A 185 16.57 12.35 1.75
CA ILE A 185 15.26 11.73 1.55
C ILE A 185 14.82 12.06 0.13
N THR A 186 14.55 11.04 -0.67
CA THR A 186 14.14 11.23 -2.06
C THR A 186 13.11 10.17 -2.44
N PRO A 187 11.98 10.55 -3.06
CA PRO A 187 11.02 9.56 -3.54
C PRO A 187 11.67 8.60 -4.53
N THR A 188 11.55 7.30 -4.25
CA THR A 188 11.88 6.22 -5.18
C THR A 188 10.93 6.23 -6.36
N GLY A 189 9.65 6.52 -6.11
CA GLY A 189 8.68 6.64 -7.18
C GLY A 189 7.38 7.35 -6.81
N ILE A 190 6.72 7.90 -7.83
CA ILE A 190 5.44 8.60 -7.73
C ILE A 190 4.37 7.73 -8.40
N ILE A 191 3.34 7.37 -7.64
CA ILE A 191 2.26 6.46 -8.09
C ILE A 191 1.04 7.30 -8.45
N CYS A 192 0.66 7.31 -9.73
CA CYS A 192 -0.59 7.94 -10.14
C CYS A 192 -1.77 7.05 -9.74
N ASN A 193 -2.46 7.43 -8.66
CA ASN A 193 -3.64 6.73 -8.17
C ASN A 193 -4.92 7.42 -8.67
N LYS A 194 -5.99 6.64 -8.77
CA LYS A 194 -7.31 7.07 -9.26
C LYS A 194 -7.24 7.76 -10.63
N TYR A 195 -6.33 7.33 -11.49
CA TYR A 195 -6.13 7.94 -12.80
C TYR A 195 -7.21 7.48 -13.79
N ASN A 196 -7.85 8.44 -14.46
CA ASN A 196 -8.78 8.18 -15.53
C ASN A 196 -8.26 8.81 -16.82
N THR A 197 -7.77 7.98 -17.75
CA THR A 197 -7.20 8.40 -19.03
C THR A 197 -8.18 9.15 -19.94
N ARG A 198 -9.49 9.03 -19.68
CA ARG A 198 -10.55 9.70 -20.46
C ARG A 198 -10.84 11.13 -19.98
N VAL A 199 -10.30 11.53 -18.83
CA VAL A 199 -10.51 12.86 -18.25
C VAL A 199 -9.35 13.77 -18.64
N ASN A 200 -9.63 14.86 -19.37
CA ASN A 200 -8.61 15.80 -19.85
C ASN A 200 -7.79 16.39 -18.70
N ALA A 201 -8.46 16.87 -17.64
CA ALA A 201 -7.79 17.43 -16.48
C ALA A 201 -6.77 16.47 -15.85
N HIS A 202 -7.04 15.16 -15.80
CA HIS A 202 -6.07 14.19 -15.29
C HIS A 202 -4.86 14.05 -16.23
N ARG A 203 -5.05 14.15 -17.55
CA ARG A 203 -3.96 14.10 -18.53
C ARG A 203 -3.08 15.34 -18.45
N GLU A 204 -3.69 16.52 -18.35
CA GLU A 204 -3.01 17.80 -18.18
C GLU A 204 -2.20 17.80 -16.87
N SER A 205 -2.81 17.43 -15.73
CA SER A 205 -2.10 17.34 -14.45
C SER A 205 -0.95 16.31 -14.47
N LEU A 206 -1.08 15.22 -15.24
CA LEU A 206 0.01 14.25 -15.40
C LEU A 206 1.16 14.83 -16.22
N GLU A 207 0.87 15.61 -17.26
CA GLU A 207 1.89 16.31 -18.05
C GLU A 207 2.65 17.34 -17.20
N ASP A 208 1.94 18.09 -16.36
CA ASP A 208 2.58 19.03 -15.45
C ASP A 208 3.44 18.31 -14.40
N LEU A 209 2.93 17.22 -13.82
CA LEU A 209 3.69 16.40 -12.89
C LEU A 209 4.96 15.83 -13.53
N ARG A 210 4.90 15.42 -14.81
CA ARG A 210 6.06 14.92 -15.56
C ARG A 210 7.16 15.96 -15.73
N LYS A 211 6.81 17.25 -15.86
CA LYS A 211 7.80 18.33 -15.96
C LYS A 211 8.64 18.47 -14.68
N VAL A 212 8.07 18.12 -13.52
CA VAL A 212 8.71 18.25 -12.22
C VAL A 212 9.44 16.97 -11.80
N VAL A 213 8.79 15.80 -11.93
CA VAL A 213 9.28 14.54 -11.35
C VAL A 213 9.30 13.38 -12.36
N GLY A 214 9.36 13.68 -13.66
CA GLY A 214 9.20 12.73 -14.77
C GLY A 214 9.82 11.34 -14.59
N PRO A 215 11.14 11.21 -14.33
CA PRO A 215 11.80 9.91 -14.16
C PRO A 215 11.30 9.10 -12.96
N LYS A 216 10.73 9.76 -11.95
CA LYS A 216 10.22 9.13 -10.73
C LYS A 216 8.77 8.63 -10.89
N ILE A 217 8.04 9.09 -11.90
CA ILE A 217 6.67 8.62 -12.11
C ILE A 217 6.69 7.15 -12.53
N LEU A 218 5.89 6.33 -11.87
CA LEU A 218 5.68 4.93 -12.26
C LEU A 218 4.85 4.85 -13.55
N GLN A 219 5.17 3.87 -14.39
CA GLN A 219 4.47 3.62 -15.64
C GLN A 219 3.07 3.05 -15.39
N ASN A 220 2.94 2.20 -14.36
CA ASN A 220 1.68 1.63 -13.95
C ASN A 220 0.94 2.58 -13.00
N SER A 221 -0.35 2.77 -13.29
CA SER A 221 -1.26 3.61 -12.50
C SER A 221 -2.46 2.78 -12.06
N LEU A 222 -3.12 3.23 -11.00
CA LEU A 222 -4.33 2.57 -10.50
C LEU A 222 -5.56 3.35 -10.95
N SER A 223 -6.54 2.63 -11.51
CA SER A 223 -7.85 3.18 -11.84
C SER A 223 -8.78 3.15 -10.61
N ILE A 224 -9.78 4.04 -10.57
CA ILE A 224 -10.82 3.98 -9.52
C ILE A 224 -11.68 2.73 -9.75
N ARG A 225 -11.64 1.78 -8.82
CA ARG A 225 -12.45 0.56 -8.90
C ARG A 225 -12.95 0.12 -7.51
N GLY A 226 -14.25 -0.09 -7.37
CA GLY A 226 -14.88 -0.56 -6.12
C GLY A 226 -14.42 -1.95 -5.66
N ALA A 227 -13.76 -2.70 -6.54
CA ALA A 227 -13.14 -3.98 -6.23
C ALA A 227 -12.08 -3.88 -5.12
N ILE A 228 -11.30 -2.79 -5.09
CA ILE A 228 -10.26 -2.57 -4.07
C ILE A 228 -10.92 -2.42 -2.68
N ASP A 229 -11.96 -1.59 -2.58
CA ASP A 229 -12.71 -1.39 -1.33
C ASP A 229 -13.33 -2.71 -0.85
N THR A 230 -13.91 -3.48 -1.76
CA THR A 230 -14.49 -4.79 -1.45
C THR A 230 -13.44 -5.76 -0.91
N ALA A 231 -12.25 -5.79 -1.52
CA ALA A 231 -11.14 -6.66 -1.09
C ALA A 231 -10.60 -6.26 0.29
N LEU A 232 -10.39 -4.96 0.54
CA LEU A 232 -9.96 -4.45 1.84
C LEU A 232 -10.99 -4.72 2.94
N ARG A 233 -12.30 -4.61 2.65
CA ARG A 233 -13.35 -5.01 3.60
C ARG A 233 -13.26 -6.48 4.00
N GLN A 234 -12.77 -7.33 3.10
CA GLN A 234 -12.55 -8.75 3.34
C GLN A 234 -11.15 -9.07 3.86
N CYS A 235 -10.32 -8.05 4.13
CA CYS A 235 -8.93 -8.18 4.59
C CYS A 235 -8.09 -9.07 3.65
N LYS A 236 -8.26 -8.87 2.33
CA LYS A 236 -7.61 -9.66 1.29
C LYS A 236 -7.04 -8.75 0.20
N PRO A 237 -5.93 -9.13 -0.46
CA PRO A 237 -5.44 -8.38 -1.60
C PRO A 237 -6.41 -8.49 -2.77
N VAL A 238 -6.56 -7.42 -3.54
CA VAL A 238 -7.55 -7.36 -4.63
C VAL A 238 -7.35 -8.41 -5.72
N TRP A 239 -6.11 -8.88 -5.95
CA TRP A 239 -5.84 -9.97 -6.90
C TRP A 239 -6.32 -11.34 -6.44
N SER A 240 -6.65 -11.51 -5.15
CA SER A 240 -7.25 -12.76 -4.65
C SER A 240 -8.76 -12.83 -4.88
N MET A 241 -9.40 -11.73 -5.31
CA MET A 241 -10.84 -11.67 -5.58
C MET A 241 -11.18 -12.52 -6.81
N ARG A 242 -12.01 -13.56 -6.62
CA ARG A 242 -12.31 -14.58 -7.63
C ARG A 242 -13.60 -14.33 -8.42
N THR A 243 -13.86 -13.09 -8.83
CA THR A 243 -15.12 -12.76 -9.52
C THR A 243 -14.97 -11.80 -10.71
N ASN A 244 -15.90 -11.95 -11.66
CA ASN A 244 -16.17 -11.11 -12.86
C ASN A 244 -14.96 -10.50 -13.63
N GLY A 245 -15.21 -9.61 -14.58
CA GLY A 245 -14.16 -9.05 -15.46
C GLY A 245 -13.41 -7.88 -14.82
N ALA A 246 -14.15 -7.01 -14.10
CA ALA A 246 -13.63 -5.75 -13.59
C ALA A 246 -12.73 -5.93 -12.35
N GLU A 247 -13.06 -6.85 -11.46
CA GLU A 247 -12.20 -7.16 -10.29
C GLU A 247 -10.89 -7.80 -10.73
N ARG A 248 -10.96 -8.72 -11.71
CA ARG A 248 -9.76 -9.32 -12.31
C ARG A 248 -8.84 -8.27 -12.94
N GLU A 249 -9.39 -7.32 -13.70
CA GLU A 249 -8.60 -6.21 -14.25
C GLU A 249 -7.95 -5.37 -13.15
N THR A 250 -8.68 -5.10 -12.06
CA THR A 250 -8.14 -4.40 -10.88
C THR A 250 -6.98 -5.16 -10.25
N GLY A 251 -7.12 -6.48 -10.10
CA GLY A 251 -6.05 -7.36 -9.60
C GLY A 251 -4.80 -7.30 -10.46
N VAL A 252 -4.97 -7.32 -11.78
CA VAL A 252 -3.85 -7.19 -12.73
C VAL A 252 -3.17 -5.82 -12.62
N GLU A 253 -3.96 -4.73 -12.57
CA GLU A 253 -3.43 -3.37 -12.39
C GLU A 253 -2.61 -3.27 -11.09
N MET A 254 -3.12 -3.81 -9.99
CA MET A 254 -2.42 -3.79 -8.71
C MET A 254 -1.14 -4.64 -8.74
N ILE A 255 -1.17 -5.86 -9.29
CA ILE A 255 0.05 -6.70 -9.41
C ILE A 255 1.12 -5.99 -10.23
N ARG A 256 0.75 -5.38 -11.36
CA ARG A 256 1.71 -4.64 -12.21
C ARG A 256 2.34 -3.46 -11.47
N LEU A 257 1.56 -2.77 -10.64
CA LEU A 257 2.10 -1.73 -9.77
C LEU A 257 3.09 -2.33 -8.77
N MET A 258 2.76 -3.43 -8.10
CA MET A 258 3.67 -4.10 -7.15
C MET A 258 4.95 -4.58 -7.84
N GLU A 259 4.87 -5.15 -9.04
CA GLU A 259 6.03 -5.57 -9.82
C GLU A 259 6.93 -4.38 -10.21
N GLU A 260 6.34 -3.24 -10.57
CA GLU A 260 7.12 -2.04 -10.85
C GLU A 260 7.75 -1.45 -9.57
N MET A 261 7.03 -1.41 -8.44
CA MET A 261 7.58 -1.01 -7.15
C MET A 261 8.76 -1.90 -6.75
N ALA A 262 8.61 -3.22 -6.89
CA ALA A 262 9.66 -4.19 -6.66
C ALA A 262 10.89 -3.92 -7.53
N HIS A 263 10.70 -3.71 -8.84
CA HIS A 263 11.79 -3.42 -9.75
C HIS A 263 12.52 -2.11 -9.40
N ARG A 264 11.77 -1.04 -9.08
CA ARG A 264 12.33 0.26 -8.65
C ARG A 264 13.13 0.16 -7.36
N ALA A 265 12.73 -0.74 -6.47
CA ALA A 265 13.36 -1.01 -5.18
C ALA A 265 14.37 -2.17 -5.21
N GLY A 266 14.71 -2.72 -6.39
CA GLY A 266 15.66 -3.83 -6.49
C GLY A 266 15.22 -5.11 -5.75
N VAL A 267 13.92 -5.31 -5.53
CA VAL A 267 13.36 -6.50 -4.89
C VAL A 267 13.34 -7.66 -5.88
N GLU A 268 13.94 -8.80 -5.48
CA GLU A 268 13.95 -10.01 -6.31
C GLU A 268 12.58 -10.70 -6.30
N ILE A 269 11.83 -10.55 -7.39
CA ILE A 269 10.48 -11.13 -7.49
C ILE A 269 10.44 -12.36 -8.40
N THR A 270 9.57 -13.29 -8.05
CA THR A 270 9.09 -14.32 -8.96
C THR A 270 7.81 -13.80 -9.61
N PRO A 271 7.75 -13.67 -10.96
CA PRO A 271 6.60 -13.09 -11.64
C PRO A 271 5.29 -13.78 -11.25
N VAL A 272 4.26 -13.00 -10.93
CA VAL A 272 2.98 -13.56 -10.51
C VAL A 272 2.21 -14.01 -11.76
N VAL A 273 2.04 -15.32 -11.94
CA VAL A 273 1.29 -15.87 -13.07
C VAL A 273 -0.21 -15.66 -12.82
N ILE A 274 -0.79 -14.66 -13.48
CA ILE A 274 -2.23 -14.40 -13.41
C ILE A 274 -2.96 -15.45 -14.26
N ALA A 275 -3.63 -16.42 -13.60
CA ALA A 275 -4.33 -17.51 -14.27
C ALA A 275 -5.27 -16.99 -15.40
N PRO A 276 -5.29 -17.61 -16.60
CA PRO A 276 -6.05 -17.13 -17.75
C PRO A 276 -7.56 -17.03 -17.49
N LYS A 277 -8.28 -16.28 -18.35
CA LYS A 277 -9.71 -16.01 -18.23
C LYS A 277 -10.48 -17.33 -18.25
N VAL A 278 -11.10 -17.74 -17.14
CA VAL A 278 -12.03 -18.88 -17.16
C VAL A 278 -13.18 -18.49 -18.11
N PRO A 279 -13.41 -19.23 -19.20
CA PRO A 279 -14.46 -18.90 -20.15
C PRO A 279 -15.81 -18.85 -19.43
N ARG A 280 -16.59 -17.80 -19.65
CA ARG A 280 -17.98 -17.76 -19.17
C ARG A 280 -18.71 -18.98 -19.76
N LYS A 281 -19.23 -19.88 -18.91
CA LYS A 281 -20.20 -20.89 -19.37
C LYS A 281 -21.32 -20.15 -20.07
N LYS A 282 -21.48 -20.37 -21.39
CA LYS A 282 -22.58 -19.80 -22.17
C LYS A 282 -23.89 -20.18 -21.45
N LYS A 283 -24.69 -19.19 -21.05
CA LYS A 283 -26.04 -19.46 -20.54
C LYS A 283 -26.78 -20.26 -21.63
N PRO A 284 -27.53 -21.32 -21.28
CA PRO A 284 -28.32 -22.05 -22.27
C PRO A 284 -29.25 -21.06 -22.96
N VAL A 285 -29.19 -21.01 -24.29
CA VAL A 285 -30.12 -20.22 -25.09
C VAL A 285 -31.51 -20.79 -24.83
N LYS A 286 -32.39 -20.04 -24.16
CA LYS A 286 -33.81 -20.39 -24.07
C LYS A 286 -34.35 -20.44 -25.51
N LYS A 287 -34.62 -21.63 -26.02
CA LYS A 287 -35.34 -21.82 -27.29
C LYS A 287 -36.70 -21.12 -27.15
N LYS A 288 -36.94 -20.07 -27.95
CA LYS A 288 -38.28 -19.50 -28.11
C LYS A 288 -39.17 -20.60 -28.70
N SER A 289 -40.15 -21.06 -27.94
CA SER A 289 -41.23 -21.91 -28.43
C SER A 289 -42.05 -21.12 -29.44
N GLN A 290 -41.93 -21.46 -30.73
CA GLN A 290 -42.88 -21.02 -31.75
C GLN A 290 -44.17 -21.85 -31.57
N SER A 291 -45.16 -21.31 -30.88
CA SER A 291 -46.52 -21.85 -30.94
C SER A 291 -47.17 -21.38 -32.25
N ARG A 292 -47.10 -22.25 -33.24
CA ARG A 292 -47.87 -22.18 -34.49
C ARG A 292 -49.32 -22.56 -34.16
N ALA A 293 -50.25 -21.60 -34.15
CA ALA A 293 -51.68 -21.91 -34.22
C ALA A 293 -52.17 -21.54 -35.62
N LYS A 294 -52.51 -22.58 -36.39
CA LYS A 294 -53.10 -22.50 -37.72
C LYS A 294 -54.54 -21.96 -37.63
N LYS A 295 -54.90 -21.16 -38.63
CA LYS A 295 -56.26 -20.86 -39.10
C LYS A 295 -57.16 -22.11 -39.10
N VAL A 296 -58.41 -21.92 -38.69
CA VAL A 296 -59.59 -22.48 -39.36
C VAL A 296 -60.66 -21.38 -39.32
N GLY A 297 -61.15 -20.96 -40.49
CA GLY A 297 -62.35 -20.14 -40.60
C GLY A 297 -63.55 -21.01 -40.93
N ALA A 298 -64.77 -20.52 -40.67
CA ALA A 298 -65.98 -20.74 -41.45
C ALA A 298 -67.17 -20.04 -40.78
N ILE A 299 -67.88 -19.24 -41.60
CA ILE A 299 -69.26 -18.70 -41.51
C ILE A 299 -69.55 -17.66 -40.42
#